data_AF-A0A852WZE8-F1
#
_entry.id   AF-A0A852WZE8-F1
#
_cell.length_a   1.000
_cell.length_b   1.000
_cell.length_c   1.000
_cell.angle_alpha   90.00
_cell.angle_beta   90.00
_cell.angle_gamma   90.00
#
_symmetry.space_group_name_H-M   'P 1'
#
loop_
_entity.id
_entity.type
_entity.pdbx_description
1 polymer ?
#
loop_
_entity_poly.entity_id
_entity_poly.type
_entity_poly.pdbx_seq_one_letter_code
_entity_poly.pdbx_strand_id
1 'polypeptide(L)'
;MALEITVAGRTIEDARRVVEHYARSHPRTLTRYDASTQECHDVISAEDVAASRVLASRISRAQGEEILELAASHHELLAQIPKEADLADADPAESQGLYDKGADLLTALQGPWVRVAKASKVLHLKRPALFPILDSGLTRLYRSCAAEAARRYPERGHRRMFWAAIRNDLRTNVDTLAELRKQISDADAQALTRDLTDLRLMDILAWEASRRSI
;
A
#
# COMPACT_ATOMS: atom_id res chain seq x y z
N MET A 1 9.12 1.09 -25.85
CA MET A 1 8.90 -0.37 -25.72
C MET A 1 7.85 -0.59 -24.66
N ALA A 2 7.07 -1.67 -24.73
CA ALA A 2 6.15 -2.01 -23.65
C ALA A 2 6.95 -2.43 -22.42
N LEU A 3 6.54 -1.95 -21.24
CA LEU A 3 7.20 -2.27 -19.97
C LEU A 3 6.41 -3.37 -19.26
N GLU A 4 7.03 -4.53 -19.13
CA GLU A 4 6.42 -5.71 -18.49
C GLU A 4 6.74 -5.75 -17.00
N ILE A 5 5.71 -5.74 -16.15
CA ILE A 5 5.87 -5.89 -14.69
C ILE A 5 5.10 -7.12 -14.22
N THR A 6 5.73 -7.95 -13.38
CA THR A 6 5.06 -9.10 -12.77
C THR A 6 4.45 -8.73 -11.43
N VAL A 7 3.16 -8.99 -11.24
CA VAL A 7 2.41 -8.69 -10.02
C VAL A 7 1.59 -9.90 -9.61
N ALA A 8 1.82 -10.41 -8.41
CA ALA A 8 1.24 -11.64 -7.87
C ALA A 8 1.34 -12.83 -8.83
N GLY A 9 2.51 -12.99 -9.47
CA GLY A 9 2.76 -14.04 -10.46
C GLY A 9 2.08 -13.83 -11.82
N ARG A 10 1.57 -12.62 -12.12
CA ARG A 10 0.95 -12.29 -13.39
C ARG A 10 1.71 -11.18 -14.10
N THR A 11 1.99 -11.37 -15.38
CA THR A 11 2.65 -10.35 -16.20
C THR A 11 1.64 -9.31 -16.67
N ILE A 12 1.97 -8.03 -16.45
CA ILE A 12 1.29 -6.87 -17.03
C ILE A 12 2.16 -6.38 -18.18
N GLU A 13 1.71 -6.63 -19.41
CA GLU A 13 2.51 -6.41 -20.63
C GLU A 13 2.84 -4.92 -20.90
N ASP A 14 1.95 -4.00 -20.50
CA ASP A 14 2.12 -2.56 -20.70
C ASP A 14 1.76 -1.79 -19.42
N ALA A 15 2.67 -1.86 -18.44
CA ALA A 15 2.51 -1.22 -17.15
C ALA A 15 2.30 0.30 -17.27
N ARG A 16 2.99 0.95 -18.22
CA ARG A 16 2.86 2.39 -18.48
C ARG A 16 1.42 2.75 -18.85
N ARG A 17 0.83 2.04 -19.81
CA ARG A 17 -0.56 2.29 -20.23
C ARG A 17 -1.55 2.05 -19.09
N VAL A 18 -1.29 1.08 -18.21
CA VAL A 18 -2.13 0.83 -17.03
C VAL A 18 -2.09 2.02 -16.07
N VAL A 19 -0.91 2.53 -15.73
CA VAL A 19 -0.78 3.70 -14.84
C VAL A 19 -1.36 4.97 -15.48
N GLU A 20 -1.11 5.21 -16.77
CA GLU A 20 -1.70 6.33 -17.51
C GLU A 20 -3.23 6.25 -17.59
N HIS A 21 -3.78 5.04 -17.72
CA HIS A 21 -5.22 4.84 -17.67
C HIS A 21 -5.76 5.13 -16.27
N TYR A 22 -5.10 4.62 -15.23
CA TYR A 22 -5.48 4.88 -13.84
C TYR A 22 -5.53 6.39 -13.55
N ALA A 23 -4.50 7.14 -13.97
CA ALA A 23 -4.42 8.57 -13.75
C ALA A 23 -5.59 9.35 -14.38
N ARG A 24 -6.01 8.96 -15.59
CA ARG A 24 -7.15 9.58 -16.27
C ARG A 24 -8.50 9.17 -15.67
N SER A 25 -8.62 7.92 -15.23
CA SER A 25 -9.86 7.37 -14.68
C SER A 25 -10.09 7.76 -13.20
N HIS A 26 -9.02 8.05 -12.46
CA HIS A 26 -9.06 8.31 -11.01
C HIS A 26 -8.32 9.61 -10.59
N PRO A 27 -8.53 10.76 -11.27
CA PRO A 27 -7.82 11.99 -10.95
C PRO A 27 -8.10 12.50 -9.53
N ARG A 28 -9.29 12.19 -8.98
CA ARG A 28 -9.64 12.53 -7.58
C ARG A 28 -8.83 11.74 -6.57
N THR A 29 -8.47 10.49 -6.86
CA THR A 29 -7.63 9.67 -5.98
C THR A 29 -6.22 10.25 -5.95
N LEU A 30 -5.64 10.56 -7.12
CA LEU A 30 -4.33 11.17 -7.20
C LEU A 30 -4.26 12.51 -6.45
N THR A 31 -5.25 13.38 -6.66
CA THR A 31 -5.23 14.76 -6.11
C THR A 31 -5.66 14.89 -4.65
N ARG A 32 -6.43 13.93 -4.10
CA ARG A 32 -6.96 14.03 -2.72
C ARG A 32 -6.51 12.94 -1.77
N TYR A 33 -6.04 11.81 -2.29
CA TYR A 33 -5.53 10.72 -1.48
C TYR A 33 -4.01 10.64 -1.63
N ASP A 34 -3.51 10.47 -2.85
CA ASP A 34 -2.08 10.28 -3.08
C ASP A 34 -1.28 11.57 -2.79
N ALA A 35 -1.80 12.75 -3.14
CA ALA A 35 -1.17 14.03 -2.77
C ALA A 35 -1.05 14.22 -1.24
N SER A 36 -1.99 13.69 -0.46
CA SER A 36 -1.95 13.76 1.01
C SER A 36 -0.88 12.89 1.64
N THR A 37 -0.19 12.04 0.86
CA THR A 37 0.93 11.22 1.34
C THR A 37 2.25 12.00 1.41
N GLN A 38 2.31 13.21 0.84
CA GLN A 38 3.54 14.02 0.79
C GLN A 38 3.91 14.62 2.16
N GLU A 39 2.94 14.86 3.03
CA GLU A 39 3.14 15.39 4.39
C GLU A 39 3.07 14.26 5.43
N CYS A 40 4.14 13.45 5.51
CA CYS A 40 4.23 12.36 6.47
C CYS A 40 4.58 12.88 7.89
N HIS A 41 3.57 12.97 8.74
CA HIS A 41 3.69 13.24 10.17
C HIS A 41 3.54 11.96 11.01
N ASP A 42 3.96 12.02 12.28
CA ASP A 42 3.85 10.88 13.22
C ASP A 42 2.50 10.87 13.97
N VAL A 43 1.50 11.53 13.38
CA VAL A 43 0.15 11.68 13.93
C VAL A 43 -0.87 11.39 12.84
N ILE A 44 -1.81 10.50 13.13
CA ILE A 44 -3.00 10.25 12.31
C ILE A 44 -4.08 11.26 12.74
N SER A 45 -4.55 12.06 11.77
CA SER A 45 -5.53 13.13 11.95
C SER A 45 -6.88 12.78 11.32
N ALA A 46 -7.89 13.60 11.61
CA ALA A 46 -9.19 13.50 10.98
C ALA A 46 -9.14 13.71 9.45
N GLU A 47 -8.15 14.47 8.97
CA GLU A 47 -7.93 14.72 7.54
C GLU A 47 -7.45 13.44 6.83
N ASP A 48 -6.63 12.62 7.48
CA ASP A 48 -6.20 11.33 6.92
C ASP A 48 -7.39 10.38 6.77
N VAL A 49 -8.25 10.33 7.78
CA VAL A 49 -9.48 9.54 7.73
C VAL A 49 -10.38 10.05 6.59
N ALA A 50 -10.50 11.37 6.42
CA ALA A 50 -11.26 11.97 5.32
C ALA A 50 -10.66 11.66 3.94
N ALA A 51 -9.35 11.79 3.78
CA ALA A 51 -8.63 11.46 2.55
C ALA A 51 -8.82 9.99 2.17
N SER A 52 -8.73 9.07 3.14
CA SER A 52 -8.91 7.63 2.90
C SER A 52 -10.29 7.27 2.33
N ARG A 53 -11.33 8.10 2.56
CA ARG A 53 -12.67 7.88 1.99
C ARG A 53 -12.71 8.04 0.47
N VAL A 54 -11.78 8.82 -0.09
CA VAL A 54 -11.62 8.98 -1.55
C VAL A 54 -11.23 7.64 -2.19
N LEU A 55 -10.43 6.82 -1.50
CA LEU A 55 -10.04 5.47 -1.92
C LEU A 55 -11.12 4.41 -1.60
N ALA A 56 -12.39 4.79 -1.69
CA ALA A 56 -13.56 3.93 -1.46
C ALA A 56 -13.55 3.16 -0.11
N SER A 57 -12.96 3.73 0.95
CA SER A 57 -12.84 3.05 2.26
C SER A 57 -14.18 2.83 2.98
N ARG A 58 -15.25 3.55 2.58
CA ARG A 58 -16.57 3.55 3.23
C ARG A 58 -16.48 3.62 4.76
N ILE A 59 -15.53 4.39 5.27
CA ILE A 59 -15.36 4.61 6.71
C ILE A 59 -16.49 5.50 7.21
N SER A 60 -17.33 4.95 8.09
CA SER A 60 -18.37 5.71 8.79
C SER A 60 -17.75 6.73 9.76
N ARG A 61 -18.58 7.59 10.36
CA ARG A 61 -18.11 8.53 11.38
C ARG A 61 -17.55 7.80 12.61
N ALA A 62 -18.32 6.86 13.17
CA ALA A 62 -17.91 6.07 14.33
C ALA A 62 -16.61 5.27 14.08
N GLN A 63 -16.43 4.71 12.88
CA GLN A 63 -15.18 4.05 12.50
C GLN A 63 -14.01 5.02 12.39
N GLY A 64 -14.27 6.27 11.99
CA GLY A 64 -13.26 7.32 11.97
C GLY A 64 -12.84 7.72 13.38
N GLU A 65 -13.80 7.89 14.30
CA GLU A 65 -13.55 8.18 15.71
C GLU A 65 -12.73 7.05 16.36
N GLU A 66 -13.11 5.78 16.13
CA GLU A 66 -12.34 4.61 16.60
C GLU A 66 -10.90 4.58 16.06
N ILE A 67 -10.67 4.90 14.78
CA ILE A 67 -9.31 5.00 14.21
C ILE A 67 -8.49 6.05 14.95
N LEU A 68 -9.07 7.21 15.23
CA LEU A 68 -8.37 8.31 15.91
C LEU A 68 -8.06 7.96 17.38
N GLU A 69 -8.99 7.32 18.08
CA GLU A 69 -8.78 6.85 19.45
C GLU A 69 -7.67 5.79 19.53
N LEU A 70 -7.70 4.80 18.62
CA LEU A 70 -6.65 3.78 18.52
C LEU A 70 -5.30 4.38 18.14
N ALA A 71 -5.27 5.32 17.19
CA ALA A 71 -4.04 6.01 16.79
C ALA A 71 -3.44 6.83 17.93
N ALA A 72 -4.25 7.55 18.70
CA ALA A 72 -3.78 8.31 19.85
C ALA A 72 -3.20 7.39 20.94
N SER A 73 -3.85 6.24 21.16
CA SER A 73 -3.43 5.25 22.17
C SER A 73 -2.15 4.50 21.81
N HIS A 74 -1.73 4.52 20.54
CA HIS A 74 -0.56 3.78 20.03
C HIS A 74 0.36 4.67 19.16
N HIS A 75 0.38 5.98 19.40
CA HIS A 75 1.13 6.95 18.61
C HIS A 75 2.64 6.66 18.61
N GLU A 76 3.15 6.09 19.71
CA GLU A 76 4.53 5.67 19.87
C GLU A 76 4.94 4.56 18.89
N LEU A 77 4.01 3.70 18.46
CA LEU A 77 4.29 2.67 17.45
C LEU A 77 4.55 3.29 16.08
N LEU A 78 3.84 4.35 15.72
CA LEU A 78 4.07 5.09 14.47
C LEU A 78 5.39 5.87 14.53
N ALA A 79 5.70 6.50 15.67
CA ALA A 79 6.95 7.23 15.86
C ALA A 79 8.21 6.34 15.76
N GLN A 80 8.09 5.04 16.04
CA GLN A 80 9.19 4.08 15.90
C GLN A 80 9.50 3.67 14.45
N ILE A 81 8.65 4.03 13.49
CA ILE A 81 8.80 3.71 12.08
C ILE A 81 9.33 4.96 11.36
N PRO A 82 10.55 4.92 10.79
CA PRO A 82 11.10 6.03 10.01
C PRO A 82 10.14 6.48 8.90
N LYS A 83 10.16 7.76 8.53
CA LYS A 83 9.28 8.31 7.49
C LYS A 83 9.61 7.73 6.11
N GLU A 84 10.88 7.44 5.90
CA GLU A 84 11.48 6.87 4.70
C GLU A 84 11.41 5.33 4.69
N ALA A 85 10.73 4.72 5.67
CA ALA A 85 10.59 3.27 5.74
C ALA A 85 9.96 2.69 4.47
N ASP A 86 10.62 1.69 3.89
CA ASP A 86 10.20 1.01 2.66
C ASP A 86 9.92 -0.47 2.93
N LEU A 87 8.83 -0.97 2.35
CA LEU A 87 8.47 -2.39 2.41
C LEU A 87 9.52 -3.29 1.73
N ALA A 88 10.22 -2.81 0.70
CA ALA A 88 11.30 -3.55 0.04
C ALA A 88 12.44 -3.92 1.02
N ASP A 89 12.62 -3.11 2.06
CA ASP A 89 13.64 -3.27 3.10
C ASP A 89 13.12 -3.96 4.37
N ALA A 90 11.80 -4.03 4.56
CA ALA A 90 11.18 -4.70 5.70
C ALA A 90 11.28 -6.24 5.58
N ASP A 91 12.36 -6.82 6.07
CA ASP A 91 12.59 -8.27 5.97
C ASP A 91 11.78 -9.09 7.00
N PRO A 92 10.91 -10.03 6.57
CA PRO A 92 10.20 -10.92 7.50
C PRO A 92 11.10 -11.89 8.27
N ALA A 93 12.37 -12.08 7.89
CA ALA A 93 13.33 -12.89 8.63
C ALA A 93 13.95 -12.13 9.83
N GLU A 94 13.90 -10.79 9.81
CA GLU A 94 14.44 -9.96 10.90
C GLU A 94 13.47 -9.96 12.09
N SER A 95 13.97 -10.28 13.29
CA SER A 95 13.17 -10.22 14.50
C SER A 95 13.11 -8.79 15.02
N GLN A 96 11.90 -8.29 15.34
CA GLN A 96 11.68 -6.91 15.80
C GLN A 96 12.13 -5.84 14.78
N GLY A 97 12.32 -6.26 13.52
CA GLY A 97 12.66 -5.39 12.41
C GLY A 97 11.48 -4.53 11.93
N LEU A 98 11.70 -3.82 10.83
CA LEU A 98 10.70 -2.92 10.25
C LEU A 98 9.39 -3.64 9.90
N TYR A 99 9.48 -4.90 9.49
CA TYR A 99 8.34 -5.75 9.19
C TYR A 99 7.42 -5.94 10.41
N ASP A 100 8.01 -6.26 11.57
CA ASP A 100 7.26 -6.49 12.81
C ASP A 100 6.65 -5.19 13.32
N LYS A 101 7.43 -4.10 13.34
CA LYS A 101 6.93 -2.77 13.73
C LYS A 101 5.72 -2.33 12.91
N GLY A 102 5.79 -2.50 11.58
CA GLY A 102 4.66 -2.22 10.69
C GLY A 102 3.45 -3.13 10.94
N ALA A 103 3.68 -4.43 11.11
CA ALA A 103 2.60 -5.39 11.37
C ALA A 103 1.91 -5.15 12.73
N ASP A 104 2.66 -4.75 13.74
CA ASP A 104 2.16 -4.47 15.08
C ASP A 104 1.35 -3.17 15.09
N LEU A 105 1.82 -2.09 14.42
CA LEU A 105 1.03 -0.88 14.24
C LEU A 105 -0.27 -1.13 13.45
N LEU A 106 -0.20 -1.92 12.37
CA LEU A 106 -1.40 -2.32 11.63
C LEU A 106 -2.39 -3.12 12.49
N THR A 107 -1.89 -3.90 13.43
CA THR A 107 -2.73 -4.65 14.38
C THR A 107 -3.33 -3.73 15.43
N ALA A 108 -2.55 -2.81 15.97
CA ALA A 108 -2.98 -1.84 16.98
C ALA A 108 -4.07 -0.88 16.46
N LEU A 109 -4.07 -0.58 15.16
CA LEU A 109 -5.08 0.25 14.52
C LEU A 109 -6.36 -0.52 14.12
N GLN A 110 -6.49 -1.79 14.52
CA GLN A 110 -7.71 -2.58 14.34
C GLN A 110 -8.52 -2.65 15.63
N GLY A 111 -9.83 -2.64 15.49
CA GLY A 111 -10.77 -2.74 16.60
C GLY A 111 -12.07 -3.44 16.19
N PRO A 112 -13.11 -3.36 17.04
CA PRO A 112 -14.42 -3.93 16.75
C PRO A 112 -15.01 -3.53 15.40
N TRP A 113 -14.87 -2.27 14.96
CA TRP A 113 -15.48 -1.78 13.72
C TRP A 113 -14.48 -1.44 12.62
N VAL A 114 -13.19 -1.42 12.96
CA VAL A 114 -12.09 -1.13 12.03
C VAL A 114 -11.27 -2.39 11.81
N ARG A 115 -11.26 -2.88 10.57
CA ARG A 115 -10.47 -4.04 10.14
C ARG A 115 -9.31 -3.63 9.23
N VAL A 116 -8.42 -4.58 8.98
CA VAL A 116 -7.19 -4.42 8.18
C VAL A 116 -7.33 -3.52 6.94
N ALA A 117 -8.38 -3.68 6.13
CA ALA A 117 -8.55 -2.92 4.89
C ALA A 117 -8.76 -1.42 5.10
N LYS A 118 -9.30 -1.00 6.26
CA LYS A 118 -9.47 0.42 6.62
C LYS A 118 -8.20 0.95 7.27
N ALA A 119 -7.67 0.20 8.24
CA ALA A 119 -6.43 0.55 8.93
C ALA A 119 -5.27 0.75 7.94
N SER A 120 -5.09 -0.17 6.99
CA SER A 120 -4.00 -0.12 6.01
C SER A 120 -4.09 1.11 5.10
N LYS A 121 -5.30 1.57 4.74
CA LYS A 121 -5.50 2.77 3.91
C LYS A 121 -5.10 4.05 4.62
N VAL A 122 -5.34 4.11 5.94
CA VAL A 122 -4.93 5.25 6.76
C VAL A 122 -3.42 5.21 7.02
N LEU A 123 -2.87 4.03 7.31
CA LEU A 123 -1.43 3.88 7.53
C LEU A 123 -0.60 4.14 6.26
N HIS A 124 -1.11 3.79 5.08
CA HIS A 124 -0.50 4.15 3.80
C HIS A 124 -0.36 5.67 3.63
N LEU A 125 -1.29 6.48 4.16
CA LEU A 125 -1.14 7.94 4.12
C LEU A 125 0.05 8.45 4.94
N LYS A 126 0.52 7.67 5.94
CA LYS A 126 1.61 8.06 6.84
C LYS A 126 2.95 7.45 6.51
N ARG A 127 2.98 6.26 5.93
CA ARG A 127 4.20 5.62 5.40
C ARG A 127 3.84 4.94 4.07
N PRO A 128 3.71 5.71 2.98
CA PRO A 128 3.22 5.21 1.68
C PRO A 128 4.17 4.19 1.02
N ALA A 129 5.44 4.15 1.41
CA ALA A 129 6.39 3.15 0.93
C ALA A 129 6.36 1.85 1.77
N LEU A 130 5.77 1.87 2.96
CA LEU A 130 5.77 0.73 3.88
C LEU A 130 4.45 -0.05 3.91
N PHE A 131 3.28 0.62 3.98
CA PHE A 131 2.00 -0.05 4.22
C PHE A 131 1.23 -0.34 2.93
N PRO A 132 1.06 -1.61 2.51
CA PRO A 132 0.21 -1.93 1.37
C PRO A 132 -1.26 -1.67 1.66
N ILE A 133 -2.01 -1.30 0.63
CA ILE A 133 -3.47 -1.14 0.73
C ILE A 133 -4.16 -2.50 0.65
N LEU A 134 -4.23 -3.22 1.77
CA LEU A 134 -4.77 -4.59 1.87
C LEU A 134 -6.31 -4.65 1.77
N ASP A 135 -6.88 -4.32 0.61
CA ASP A 135 -8.30 -4.54 0.33
C ASP A 135 -8.63 -5.96 -0.14
N SER A 136 -9.91 -6.23 -0.38
CA SER A 136 -10.36 -7.57 -0.79
C SER A 136 -9.91 -7.98 -2.20
N GLY A 137 -9.64 -7.01 -3.08
CA GLY A 137 -9.12 -7.25 -4.42
C GLY A 137 -7.65 -7.65 -4.34
N LEU A 138 -6.84 -6.86 -3.63
CA LEU A 138 -5.42 -7.12 -3.44
C LEU A 138 -5.18 -8.45 -2.71
N THR A 139 -5.89 -8.68 -1.60
CA THR A 139 -5.77 -9.93 -0.83
C THR A 139 -6.27 -11.16 -1.60
N ARG A 140 -7.21 -11.01 -2.54
CA ARG A 140 -7.60 -12.09 -3.45
C ARG A 140 -6.50 -12.39 -4.46
N LEU A 141 -5.96 -11.34 -5.09
CA LEU A 141 -4.92 -11.44 -6.10
C LEU A 141 -3.65 -12.11 -5.54
N TYR A 142 -3.20 -11.68 -4.36
CA TYR A 142 -1.98 -12.18 -3.72
C TYR A 142 -2.15 -13.47 -2.90
N ARG A 143 -3.33 -14.09 -2.87
CA ARG A 143 -3.60 -15.21 -1.97
C ARG A 143 -2.61 -16.36 -2.11
N SER A 144 -2.31 -16.77 -3.35
CA SER A 144 -1.38 -17.88 -3.61
C SER A 144 0.05 -17.53 -3.23
N CYS A 145 0.51 -16.33 -3.58
CA CYS A 145 1.85 -15.83 -3.23
C CYS A 145 2.01 -15.69 -1.70
N ALA A 146 0.98 -15.22 -1.00
CA ALA A 146 0.98 -15.12 0.45
C ALA A 146 1.02 -16.51 1.12
N ALA A 147 0.33 -17.51 0.55
CA ALA A 147 0.40 -18.89 1.02
C ALA A 147 1.80 -19.50 0.83
N GLU A 148 2.47 -19.16 -0.27
CA GLU A 148 3.86 -19.56 -0.49
C GLU A 148 4.83 -18.89 0.49
N ALA A 149 4.68 -17.58 0.71
CA ALA A 149 5.45 -16.87 1.72
C ALA A 149 5.22 -17.45 3.13
N ALA A 150 3.99 -17.85 3.47
CA ALA A 150 3.68 -18.52 4.74
C ALA A 150 4.38 -19.87 4.92
N ARG A 151 4.65 -20.61 3.83
CA ARG A 151 5.47 -21.83 3.91
C ARG A 151 6.94 -21.52 4.18
N ARG A 152 7.43 -20.35 3.74
CA ARG A 152 8.80 -19.90 3.96
C ARG A 152 9.03 -19.37 5.38
N TYR A 153 8.00 -18.79 5.98
CA TYR A 153 8.02 -18.21 7.34
C TYR A 153 6.87 -18.79 8.20
N PRO A 154 6.90 -20.10 8.53
CA PRO A 154 5.80 -20.78 9.20
C PRO A 154 5.45 -20.19 10.58
N GLU A 155 6.41 -19.58 11.26
CA GLU A 155 6.27 -18.95 12.57
C GLU A 155 5.50 -17.61 12.55
N ARG A 156 5.37 -16.95 11.39
CA ARG A 156 4.81 -15.59 11.28
C ARG A 156 3.29 -15.55 11.06
N GLY A 157 2.66 -16.68 10.75
CA GLY A 157 1.22 -16.79 10.49
C GLY A 157 0.75 -16.19 9.16
N HIS A 158 -0.23 -16.83 8.53
CA HIS A 158 -0.63 -16.54 7.14
C HIS A 158 -1.08 -15.08 6.89
N ARG A 159 -1.76 -14.43 7.85
CA ARG A 159 -2.26 -13.05 7.66
C ARG A 159 -1.13 -12.03 7.51
N ARG A 160 0.04 -12.29 8.09
CA ARG A 160 1.20 -11.40 7.96
C ARG A 160 1.82 -11.53 6.57
N MET A 161 1.62 -12.63 5.85
CA MET A 161 2.43 -12.97 4.66
C MET A 161 2.01 -12.29 3.36
N PHE A 162 0.91 -11.54 3.34
CA PHE A 162 0.59 -10.66 2.20
C PHE A 162 1.68 -9.61 1.98
N TRP A 163 2.23 -9.05 3.06
CA TRP A 163 3.32 -8.07 2.97
C TRP A 163 4.58 -8.69 2.39
N ALA A 164 4.97 -9.88 2.85
CA ALA A 164 6.12 -10.61 2.31
C ALA A 164 5.97 -10.92 0.81
N ALA A 165 4.77 -11.28 0.35
CA ALA A 165 4.50 -11.51 -1.06
C ALA A 165 4.60 -10.22 -1.89
N ILE A 166 4.01 -9.11 -1.42
CA ILE A 166 4.08 -7.81 -2.11
C ILE A 166 5.53 -7.29 -2.12
N ARG A 167 6.26 -7.44 -1.01
CA ARG A 167 7.70 -7.13 -0.92
C ARG A 167 8.50 -7.88 -1.99
N ASN A 168 8.22 -9.15 -2.20
CA ASN A 168 8.94 -9.93 -3.20
C ASN A 168 8.75 -9.35 -4.61
N ASP A 169 7.54 -8.94 -4.96
CA ASP A 169 7.27 -8.28 -6.25
C ASP A 169 7.95 -6.92 -6.34
N LEU A 170 7.96 -6.12 -5.28
CA LEU A 170 8.71 -4.86 -5.24
C LEU A 170 10.19 -5.07 -5.55
N ARG A 171 10.82 -6.03 -4.89
CA ARG A 171 12.25 -6.33 -5.07
C ARG A 171 12.55 -6.88 -6.45
N THR A 172 11.66 -7.72 -6.98
CA THR A 172 11.85 -8.35 -8.30
C THR A 172 11.68 -7.34 -9.44
N ASN A 173 10.85 -6.30 -9.26
CA ASN A 173 10.56 -5.31 -10.29
C ASN A 173 11.29 -3.97 -10.10
N VAL A 174 12.31 -3.88 -9.23
CA VAL A 174 12.97 -2.61 -8.86
C VAL A 174 13.44 -1.80 -10.09
N ASP A 175 14.14 -2.44 -11.03
CA ASP A 175 14.65 -1.77 -12.22
C ASP A 175 13.52 -1.36 -13.17
N THR A 176 12.51 -2.21 -13.32
CA THR A 176 11.37 -1.94 -14.19
C THR A 176 10.49 -0.82 -13.66
N LEU A 177 10.30 -0.73 -12.34
CA LEU A 177 9.57 0.37 -11.70
C LEU A 177 10.33 1.70 -11.84
N ALA A 178 11.66 1.67 -11.69
CA ALA A 178 12.49 2.84 -11.95
C ALA A 178 12.40 3.31 -13.41
N GLU A 179 12.35 2.39 -14.37
CA GLU A 179 12.15 2.72 -15.79
C GLU A 179 10.73 3.22 -16.08
N LEU A 180 9.71 2.62 -15.46
CA LEU A 180 8.33 3.07 -15.55
C LEU A 180 8.18 4.54 -15.13
N ARG A 181 8.80 4.94 -14.02
CA ARG A 181 8.78 6.34 -13.57
C ARG A 181 9.35 7.31 -14.60
N LYS A 182 10.43 6.94 -15.28
CA LYS A 182 11.03 7.79 -16.34
C LYS A 182 10.08 7.97 -17.52
N GLN A 183 9.27 6.96 -17.84
CA GLN A 183 8.37 6.97 -19.00
C GLN A 183 7.01 7.63 -18.76
N ILE A 184 6.63 7.91 -17.52
CA ILE A 184 5.36 8.59 -17.15
C ILE A 184 5.45 10.13 -17.38
N SER A 185 6.50 10.60 -18.07
CA SER A 185 6.75 12.03 -18.24
C SER A 185 5.99 12.65 -19.42
N ASP A 186 4.94 13.46 -19.19
CA ASP A 186 4.80 14.84 -19.77
C ASP A 186 3.44 15.58 -19.59
N ALA A 187 2.42 15.03 -18.91
CA ALA A 187 1.16 15.76 -18.65
C ALA A 187 0.87 16.02 -17.15
N ASP A 188 0.12 17.08 -16.82
CA ASP A 188 -0.12 17.57 -15.45
C ASP A 188 -0.68 16.51 -14.48
N ALA A 189 -1.59 15.64 -14.92
CA ALA A 189 -2.10 14.54 -14.09
C ALA A 189 -1.09 13.38 -13.92
N GLN A 190 -0.10 13.28 -14.83
CA GLN A 190 0.97 12.29 -14.75
C GLN A 190 2.12 12.74 -13.83
N ALA A 191 2.25 14.03 -13.54
CA ALA A 191 3.25 14.52 -12.59
C ALA A 191 3.06 13.90 -11.20
N LEU A 192 1.82 13.88 -10.68
CA LEU A 192 1.49 13.24 -9.40
C LEU A 192 1.79 11.74 -9.39
N THR A 193 1.70 11.06 -10.53
CA THR A 193 2.07 9.64 -10.61
C THR A 193 3.58 9.40 -10.52
N ARG A 194 4.43 10.39 -10.83
CA ARG A 194 5.90 10.25 -10.69
C ARG A 194 6.34 10.26 -9.23
N ASP A 195 5.61 10.99 -8.39
CA ASP A 195 5.91 11.13 -6.96
C ASP A 195 5.38 9.96 -6.13
N LEU A 196 4.72 8.98 -6.76
CA LEU A 196 4.25 7.78 -6.07
C LEU A 196 5.39 6.85 -5.68
N THR A 197 5.27 6.27 -4.50
CA THR A 197 6.15 5.20 -4.03
C THR A 197 6.03 3.97 -4.92
N ASP A 198 7.05 3.11 -4.91
CA ASP A 198 7.04 1.87 -5.70
C ASP A 198 5.90 0.96 -5.24
N LEU A 199 5.63 0.95 -3.94
CA LEU A 199 4.49 0.27 -3.36
C LEU A 199 3.16 0.78 -3.93
N ARG A 200 2.98 2.09 -4.07
CA ARG A 200 1.72 2.63 -4.61
C ARG A 200 1.58 2.40 -6.12
N LEU A 201 2.67 2.47 -6.89
CA LEU A 201 2.67 2.08 -8.31
C LEU A 201 2.31 0.59 -8.47
N MET A 202 2.91 -0.27 -7.65
CA MET A 202 2.60 -1.70 -7.61
C MET A 202 1.13 -1.96 -7.22
N ASP A 203 0.59 -1.21 -6.26
CA ASP A 203 -0.81 -1.30 -5.85
C ASP A 203 -1.78 -0.91 -6.98
N ILE A 204 -1.49 0.13 -7.75
CA ILE A 204 -2.28 0.53 -8.94
C ILE A 204 -2.30 -0.60 -9.97
N LEU A 205 -1.13 -1.16 -10.28
CA LEU A 205 -0.97 -2.27 -11.22
C LEU A 205 -1.73 -3.52 -10.75
N ALA A 206 -1.59 -3.86 -9.46
CA ALA A 206 -2.30 -4.97 -8.83
C ALA A 206 -3.82 -4.77 -8.85
N TRP A 207 -4.29 -3.56 -8.55
CA TRP A 207 -5.71 -3.22 -8.55
C TRP A 207 -6.32 -3.39 -9.94
N GLU A 208 -5.66 -2.88 -10.99
CA GLU A 208 -6.10 -3.06 -12.38
C GLU A 208 -6.09 -4.54 -12.79
N ALA A 209 -5.04 -5.30 -12.44
CA ALA A 209 -4.98 -6.74 -12.70
C ALA A 209 -6.10 -7.52 -11.98
N SER A 210 -6.51 -7.08 -10.79
CA SER A 210 -7.60 -7.70 -10.02
C SER A 210 -8.97 -7.50 -10.67
N ARG A 211 -9.18 -6.38 -11.39
CA ARG A 211 -10.44 -6.05 -12.07
C ARG A 211 -10.63 -6.79 -13.37
N ARG A 212 -9.55 -7.11 -14.08
CA ARG A 212 -9.56 -7.87 -15.34
C ARG A 212 -9.79 -9.38 -15.16
N SER A 213 -9.93 -9.83 -13.92
CA SER A 213 -10.15 -11.24 -13.56
C SER A 213 -11.62 -11.59 -13.26
N ILE A 214 -12.54 -10.80 -13.82
CA ILE A 214 -14.00 -11.05 -13.80
C ILE A 214 -14.45 -11.12 -15.25
#